data_AF-A0A7R8WZL4-F1
#
_entry.id   AF-A0A7R8WZL4-F1
#
_cell.length_a   1.000
_cell.length_b   1.000
_cell.length_c   1.000
_cell.angle_alpha   90.00
_cell.angle_beta   90.00
_cell.angle_gamma   90.00
#
_symmetry.space_group_name_H-M   'P 1'
#
loop_
_entity.id
_entity.type
_entity.pdbx_description
1 polymer ?
#
loop_
_entity_poly.entity_id
_entity_poly.type
_entity_poly.pdbx_seq_one_letter_code
_entity_poly.pdbx_strand_id
1 'polypeptide(L)'
;FPRESATARGIPIPDFKVEAQFLELYNEEVFDLLNPSNRRLGRQTGFRIREDPATGAIQVSGVTRRPIRTPEEALACLKNGALGRTTASTEMNSQSSRSHAIFTIHVAQQRIASPEAPMDVDGENAPPPSMPDLETLTAKFHFVDLAGSERLKRTGATGDRAKEGISINCGLLALGNVISALGDVTKKGSHVPYRDSKLTRLLQDS
;
A
#
# COMPACT_ATOMS: atom_id res chain seq x y z
N PHE A 1 -5.00 1.46 -21.53
CA PHE A 1 -5.20 1.26 -22.99
C PHE A 1 -5.28 -0.23 -23.26
N PRO A 2 -6.37 -0.75 -23.85
CA PRO A 2 -6.50 -2.17 -24.16
C PRO A 2 -5.44 -2.61 -25.17
N ARG A 3 -4.91 -3.84 -25.04
CA ARG A 3 -3.93 -4.46 -25.96
C ARG A 3 -4.37 -4.39 -27.43
N GLU A 4 -5.68 -4.51 -27.67
CA GLU A 4 -6.30 -4.48 -28.99
C GLU A 4 -6.18 -3.09 -29.65
N SER A 5 -6.30 -2.01 -28.88
CA SER A 5 -6.20 -0.64 -29.39
C SER A 5 -4.77 -0.21 -29.72
N ALA A 6 -3.77 -0.79 -29.05
CA ALA A 6 -2.35 -0.55 -29.33
C ALA A 6 -1.90 -1.27 -30.62
N THR A 7 -2.32 -2.53 -30.76
CA THR A 7 -2.01 -3.37 -31.94
C THR A 7 -2.57 -2.77 -33.23
N ALA A 8 -3.79 -2.21 -33.20
CA ALA A 8 -4.42 -1.57 -34.35
C ALA A 8 -3.75 -0.25 -34.81
N ARG A 9 -2.91 0.37 -33.96
CA ARG A 9 -2.23 1.65 -34.24
C ARG A 9 -0.72 1.53 -34.45
N GLY A 10 -0.17 0.30 -34.45
CA GLY A 10 1.28 0.08 -34.55
C GLY A 10 2.09 0.58 -33.33
N ILE A 11 1.42 0.83 -32.21
CA ILE A 11 2.05 1.31 -30.97
C ILE A 11 2.46 0.10 -30.13
N PRO A 12 3.66 0.07 -29.51
CA PRO A 12 4.07 -1.03 -28.66
C PRO A 12 3.10 -1.25 -27.50
N ILE A 13 2.84 -2.53 -27.21
CA ILE A 13 1.91 -2.95 -26.18
C ILE A 13 2.43 -2.47 -24.82
N PRO A 14 1.60 -1.82 -23.98
CA PRO A 14 2.03 -1.39 -22.66
C PRO A 14 2.46 -2.58 -21.80
N ASP A 15 3.58 -2.42 -21.09
CA ASP A 15 4.04 -3.42 -20.14
C ASP A 15 3.37 -3.20 -18.77
N PHE A 16 3.04 -4.29 -18.09
CA PHE A 16 2.36 -4.26 -16.81
C PHE A 16 3.15 -5.05 -15.78
N LYS A 17 3.52 -4.38 -14.70
CA LYS A 17 4.12 -4.98 -13.53
C LYS A 17 3.12 -4.95 -12.38
N VAL A 18 2.75 -6.12 -11.88
CA VAL A 18 1.84 -6.26 -10.73
C VAL A 18 2.58 -6.90 -9.56
N GLU A 19 2.48 -6.28 -8.38
CA GLU A 19 3.11 -6.76 -7.16
C GLU A 19 2.11 -6.74 -6.00
N ALA A 20 2.14 -7.78 -5.17
CA ALA A 20 1.40 -7.84 -3.92
C ALA A 20 2.31 -7.49 -2.74
N GLN A 21 1.74 -6.78 -1.76
CA GLN A 21 2.31 -6.50 -0.45
C GLN A 21 1.27 -6.83 0.60
N PHE A 22 1.68 -7.41 1.74
CA PHE A 22 0.75 -7.66 2.84
C PHE A 22 1.39 -7.31 4.16
N LEU A 23 0.82 -6.32 4.86
CA LEU A 23 1.32 -5.82 6.13
C LEU A 23 0.30 -6.04 7.24
N GLU A 24 0.79 -6.37 8.42
CA GLU A 24 0.05 -6.32 9.68
C GLU A 24 0.58 -5.15 10.51
N LEU A 25 -0.31 -4.35 11.08
CA LEU A 25 0.03 -3.29 12.03
C LEU A 25 -0.55 -3.70 13.39
N TYR A 26 0.34 -4.02 14.33
CA TYR A 26 -0.02 -4.43 15.68
C TYR A 26 0.80 -3.62 16.68
N ASN A 27 0.14 -2.97 17.63
CA ASN A 27 0.78 -2.14 18.65
C ASN A 27 1.74 -1.09 18.07
N GLU A 28 1.34 -0.40 16.99
CA GLU A 28 2.17 0.53 16.23
C GLU A 28 3.47 -0.09 15.66
N GLU A 29 3.57 -1.40 15.55
CA GLU A 29 4.65 -2.11 14.86
C GLU A 29 4.15 -2.73 13.56
N VAL A 30 4.97 -2.63 12.50
CA VAL A 30 4.64 -3.14 11.17
C VAL A 30 5.30 -4.50 10.99
N PHE A 31 4.51 -5.48 10.54
CA PHE A 31 4.95 -6.84 10.27
C PHE A 31 4.66 -7.18 8.80
N ASP A 32 5.65 -7.77 8.13
CA ASP A 32 5.50 -8.27 6.75
C ASP A 32 4.93 -9.69 6.76
N LEU A 33 3.69 -9.84 6.27
CA LEU A 33 2.97 -11.11 6.21
C LEU A 33 3.34 -11.97 5.00
N LEU A 34 4.07 -11.42 4.01
CA LEU A 34 4.57 -12.19 2.87
C LEU A 34 5.95 -12.82 3.12
N ASN A 35 6.64 -12.38 4.17
CA ASN A 35 7.93 -12.92 4.61
C ASN A 35 7.95 -13.19 6.12
N PRO A 36 7.34 -14.31 6.57
CA PRO A 36 7.25 -14.66 7.98
C PRO A 36 8.62 -14.93 8.63
N SER A 37 9.65 -15.23 7.83
CA SER A 37 11.02 -15.46 8.31
C SER A 37 11.60 -14.24 9.02
N ASN A 38 11.21 -13.02 8.63
CA ASN A 38 11.64 -11.79 9.31
C ASN A 38 11.15 -11.73 10.77
N ARG A 39 9.98 -12.28 11.08
CA ARG A 39 9.43 -12.36 12.46
C ARG A 39 10.26 -13.29 13.33
N ARG A 40 10.67 -14.45 12.80
CA ARG A 40 11.44 -15.47 13.52
C ARG A 40 12.87 -15.04 13.82
N LEU A 41 13.48 -14.25 12.96
CA LEU A 41 14.88 -13.82 13.08
C LEU A 41 15.07 -12.55 13.91
N GLY A 42 14.01 -11.95 14.46
CA GLY A 42 14.09 -10.65 15.15
C GLY A 42 14.56 -9.49 14.25
N ARG A 43 14.66 -9.71 12.93
CA ARG A 43 15.07 -8.73 11.91
C ARG A 43 13.94 -7.77 11.52
N GLN A 44 12.88 -7.69 12.33
CA GLN A 44 11.72 -6.80 12.18
C GLN A 44 12.08 -5.31 12.33
N THR A 45 13.32 -5.00 12.74
CA THR A 45 13.81 -3.64 12.94
C THR A 45 14.26 -3.01 11.62
N GLY A 46 13.33 -2.41 10.88
CA GLY A 46 13.74 -1.72 9.64
C GLY A 46 12.65 -1.05 8.83
N PHE A 47 11.37 -1.31 9.12
CA PHE A 47 10.30 -0.71 8.33
C PHE A 47 10.19 0.79 8.60
N ARG A 48 10.51 1.59 7.59
CA ARG A 48 10.34 3.05 7.63
C ARG A 48 9.34 3.48 6.57
N ILE A 49 8.30 4.15 7.00
CA ILE A 49 7.34 4.84 6.14
C ILE A 49 8.02 6.13 5.67
N ARG A 50 8.14 6.29 4.36
CA ARG A 50 8.69 7.45 3.67
C ARG A 50 7.63 8.03 2.75
N GLU A 51 7.71 9.33 2.56
CA GLU A 51 6.92 10.07 1.58
C GLU A 51 7.89 10.45 0.46
N ASP A 52 7.51 10.13 -0.76
CA ASP A 52 8.26 10.54 -1.95
C ASP A 52 8.08 12.06 -2.14
N PRO A 53 9.16 12.87 -2.08
CA PRO A 53 9.03 14.32 -2.18
C PRO A 53 8.50 14.82 -3.53
N ALA A 54 8.66 14.04 -4.60
CA ALA A 54 8.25 14.43 -5.95
C ALA A 54 6.79 14.06 -6.23
N THR A 55 6.35 12.90 -5.73
CA THR A 55 5.00 12.37 -6.02
C THR A 55 4.02 12.46 -4.86
N GLY A 56 4.51 12.74 -3.64
CA GLY A 56 3.72 12.64 -2.40
C GLY A 56 3.35 11.20 -2.02
N ALA A 57 3.81 10.20 -2.78
CA ALA A 57 3.43 8.81 -2.58
C ALA A 57 4.06 8.24 -1.31
N ILE A 58 3.27 7.47 -0.56
CA ILE A 58 3.75 6.77 0.62
C ILE A 58 4.40 5.45 0.22
N GLN A 59 5.60 5.21 0.74
CA GLN A 59 6.33 3.97 0.55
C GLN A 59 6.86 3.44 1.88
N VAL A 60 6.70 2.14 2.11
CA VAL A 60 7.32 1.45 3.23
C VAL A 60 8.60 0.79 2.73
N SER A 61 9.73 1.09 3.37
CA SER A 61 11.01 0.45 3.09
C SER A 61 11.19 -0.82 3.91
N GLY A 62 11.93 -1.81 3.38
CA GLY A 62 12.23 -3.07 4.07
C GLY A 62 11.15 -4.16 3.97
N VAL A 63 10.01 -3.85 3.36
CA VAL A 63 8.88 -4.78 3.13
C VAL A 63 9.04 -5.56 1.82
N THR A 64 8.52 -6.78 1.80
CA THR A 64 8.50 -7.63 0.61
C THR A 64 7.42 -7.15 -0.36
N ARG A 65 7.81 -7.00 -1.63
CA ARG A 65 6.88 -6.90 -2.76
C ARG A 65 7.02 -8.17 -3.58
N ARG A 66 5.96 -8.95 -3.67
CA ARG A 66 5.95 -10.22 -4.42
C ARG A 66 5.32 -9.98 -5.78
N PRO A 67 6.06 -10.16 -6.90
CA PRO A 67 5.47 -10.12 -8.23
C PRO A 67 4.34 -11.15 -8.34
N ILE A 68 3.22 -10.75 -8.95
CA ILE A 68 2.07 -11.62 -9.21
C ILE A 68 1.72 -11.56 -10.69
N ARG A 69 1.49 -12.71 -11.30
CA ARG A 69 1.17 -12.88 -12.73
C ARG A 69 -0.25 -13.34 -12.96
N THR A 70 -0.86 -13.99 -11.96
CA THR A 70 -2.23 -14.50 -12.05
C THR A 70 -3.05 -14.11 -10.82
N PRO A 71 -4.38 -14.05 -10.92
CA PRO A 71 -5.27 -13.83 -9.78
C PRO A 71 -5.09 -14.87 -8.67
N GLU A 72 -4.78 -16.12 -9.04
CA GLU A 72 -4.56 -17.22 -8.09
C GLU A 72 -3.31 -16.98 -7.24
N GLU A 73 -2.23 -16.43 -7.83
CA GLU A 73 -1.03 -16.04 -7.07
C GLU A 73 -1.33 -14.91 -6.07
N ALA A 74 -2.15 -13.94 -6.46
CA ALA A 74 -2.59 -12.86 -5.57
C ALA A 74 -3.44 -13.42 -4.40
N LEU A 75 -4.40 -14.29 -4.71
CA LEU A 75 -5.22 -14.97 -3.71
C LEU A 75 -4.39 -15.88 -2.79
N ALA A 76 -3.36 -16.55 -3.32
CA ALA A 76 -2.45 -17.36 -2.52
C ALA A 76 -1.64 -16.48 -1.56
N CYS A 77 -1.16 -15.31 -2.00
CA CYS A 77 -0.48 -14.35 -1.12
C CYS A 77 -1.41 -13.88 0.01
N LEU A 78 -2.66 -13.55 -0.31
CA LEU A 78 -3.67 -13.16 0.67
C LEU A 78 -3.95 -14.28 1.68
N LYS A 79 -4.22 -15.51 1.20
CA LYS A 79 -4.52 -16.67 2.06
C LYS A 79 -3.34 -17.02 2.97
N ASN A 80 -2.13 -17.08 2.42
CA ASN A 80 -0.93 -17.44 3.17
C ASN A 80 -0.59 -16.36 4.22
N GLY A 81 -0.69 -15.08 3.86
CA GLY A 81 -0.48 -14.00 4.82
C GLY A 81 -1.55 -13.95 5.91
N ALA A 82 -2.81 -14.22 5.58
CA ALA A 82 -3.90 -14.30 6.55
C ALA A 82 -3.72 -15.48 7.53
N LEU A 83 -3.26 -16.63 7.02
CA LEU A 83 -2.89 -17.76 7.88
C LEU A 83 -1.69 -17.40 8.78
N GLY A 84 -0.69 -16.71 8.24
CA GLY A 84 0.46 -16.20 9.00
C GLY A 84 0.04 -15.26 10.14
N ARG A 85 -0.91 -14.36 9.86
CA ARG A 85 -1.53 -13.46 10.85
C ARG A 85 -2.20 -14.25 11.99
N THR A 86 -3.04 -15.23 11.64
CA THR A 86 -3.77 -16.06 12.62
C THR A 86 -2.85 -16.96 13.43
N THR A 87 -1.87 -17.62 12.80
CA THR A 87 -0.96 -18.56 13.50
C THR A 87 -0.06 -17.86 14.50
N ALA A 88 0.51 -16.71 14.11
CA ALA A 88 1.32 -15.90 15.00
C ALA A 88 0.48 -15.27 16.13
N SER A 89 -0.82 -15.06 15.90
CA SER A 89 -1.77 -14.76 16.96
C SER A 89 -1.90 -15.96 17.91
N THR A 90 -2.22 -17.16 17.43
CA THR A 90 -2.48 -18.32 18.31
C THR A 90 -1.30 -18.74 19.19
N GLU A 91 -0.05 -18.51 18.78
CA GLU A 91 1.12 -18.76 19.62
C GLU A 91 1.25 -17.76 20.80
N MET A 92 0.52 -16.63 20.79
CA MET A 92 0.72 -15.54 21.75
C MET A 92 -0.54 -14.82 22.31
N ASN A 93 -1.73 -14.92 21.69
CA ASN A 93 -3.10 -14.55 22.15
C ASN A 93 -4.06 -14.37 20.93
N SER A 94 -5.38 -14.22 21.12
CA SER A 94 -6.35 -13.94 20.03
C SER A 94 -6.16 -12.53 19.39
N GLN A 95 -5.07 -12.33 18.67
CA GLN A 95 -4.53 -11.06 18.19
C GLN A 95 -5.12 -10.58 16.86
N SER A 96 -5.85 -11.45 16.12
CA SER A 96 -6.45 -11.07 14.83
C SER A 96 -7.54 -10.01 14.90
N SER A 97 -8.21 -9.83 16.06
CA SER A 97 -9.15 -8.72 16.30
C SER A 97 -8.46 -7.44 16.78
N ARG A 98 -7.14 -7.51 16.99
CA ARG A 98 -6.32 -6.51 17.69
C ARG A 98 -5.17 -5.97 16.83
N SER A 99 -5.14 -6.35 15.56
CA SER A 99 -4.17 -5.88 14.57
C SER A 99 -4.94 -5.38 13.34
N HIS A 100 -4.43 -4.34 12.70
CA HIS A 100 -4.90 -3.96 11.37
C HIS A 100 -4.13 -4.75 10.32
N ALA A 101 -4.76 -5.11 9.20
CA ALA A 101 -4.08 -5.74 8.09
C ALA A 101 -4.35 -4.98 6.80
N ILE A 102 -3.30 -4.76 6.01
CA ILE A 102 -3.35 -3.98 4.77
C ILE A 102 -2.73 -4.84 3.68
N PHE A 103 -3.57 -5.39 2.82
CA PHE A 103 -3.14 -6.07 1.59
C PHE A 103 -3.17 -5.07 0.44
N THR A 104 -2.03 -4.82 -0.18
CA THR A 104 -1.87 -3.84 -1.25
C THR A 104 -1.50 -4.52 -2.55
N ILE A 105 -2.26 -4.25 -3.62
CA ILE A 105 -1.87 -4.59 -4.98
C ILE A 105 -1.32 -3.33 -5.65
N HIS A 106 -0.05 -3.38 -6.04
CA HIS A 106 0.61 -2.36 -6.82
C HIS A 106 0.55 -2.73 -8.29
N VAL A 107 0.05 -1.83 -9.13
CA VAL A 107 0.03 -1.97 -10.59
C VAL A 107 0.86 -0.84 -11.17
N ALA A 108 1.88 -1.15 -11.95
CA ALA A 108 2.62 -0.19 -12.75
C ALA A 108 2.46 -0.53 -14.22
N GLN A 109 2.05 0.45 -15.02
CA GLN A 109 1.94 0.36 -16.46
C GLN A 109 2.99 1.26 -17.09
N GLN A 110 3.84 0.71 -17.94
CA GLN A 110 4.81 1.47 -18.74
C GLN A 110 4.30 1.57 -20.18
N ARG A 111 4.18 2.80 -20.71
CA ARG A 111 3.72 3.07 -22.08
C ARG A 111 4.52 4.20 -22.71
N ILE A 112 4.41 4.37 -24.02
CA ILE A 112 4.96 5.55 -24.71
C ILE A 112 4.01 6.73 -24.48
N ALA A 113 4.57 7.86 -24.04
CA ALA A 113 3.84 9.09 -23.68
C ALA A 113 3.26 9.79 -24.93
N SER A 114 4.01 9.76 -26.03
CA SER A 114 3.72 10.44 -27.29
C SER A 114 3.95 9.49 -28.47
N PRO A 115 2.93 8.75 -28.92
CA PRO A 115 2.98 8.05 -30.21
C PRO A 115 2.76 9.07 -31.34
N GLU A 116 3.58 10.11 -31.45
CA GLU A 116 3.46 11.02 -32.58
C GLU A 116 3.93 10.30 -33.85
N ALA A 117 3.02 10.25 -34.82
CA ALA A 117 3.28 9.78 -36.17
C ALA A 117 4.48 10.56 -36.74
N PRO A 118 5.32 9.94 -37.59
CA PRO A 118 6.40 10.67 -38.25
C PRO A 118 5.78 11.89 -38.94
N MET A 119 6.19 13.08 -38.51
CA MET A 119 5.86 14.29 -39.25
C MET A 119 6.47 14.11 -40.64
N ASP A 120 5.65 14.27 -41.68
CA ASP A 120 6.12 14.40 -43.06
C ASP A 120 6.95 15.69 -43.16
N VAL A 121 8.20 15.65 -42.71
CA VAL A 121 9.18 16.70 -42.95
C VAL A 121 9.93 16.29 -44.21
N ASP A 122 9.43 16.76 -45.34
CA ASP A 122 10.20 16.84 -46.58
C ASP A 122 11.46 17.69 -46.29
N GLY A 123 12.63 17.05 -46.26
CA GLY A 123 13.91 17.75 -46.18
C GLY A 123 14.98 16.98 -45.42
N GLU A 124 16.18 16.92 -46.01
CA GLU A 124 17.40 16.22 -45.58
C GLU A 124 17.98 16.60 -44.20
N ASN A 125 17.19 17.21 -43.31
CA ASN A 125 17.58 17.67 -41.97
C ASN A 125 16.60 17.19 -40.87
N ALA A 126 16.08 15.95 -40.96
CA ALA A 126 15.34 15.36 -39.86
C ALA A 126 16.29 15.11 -38.67
N PRO A 127 15.97 15.57 -37.44
CA PRO A 127 16.76 15.21 -36.26
C PRO A 127 16.79 13.69 -36.09
N PRO A 128 17.89 13.11 -35.55
CA PRO A 128 17.97 11.67 -35.33
C PRO A 128 16.77 11.21 -34.49
N PRO A 129 16.24 9.99 -34.72
CA PRO A 129 15.09 9.50 -33.98
C PRO A 129 15.37 9.58 -32.48
N SER A 130 14.67 10.46 -31.80
CA SER A 130 14.72 10.59 -30.34
C SER A 130 14.15 9.31 -29.73
N MET A 131 14.79 8.83 -28.65
CA MET A 131 14.25 7.72 -27.86
C MET A 131 12.81 8.06 -27.45
N PRO A 132 11.85 7.13 -27.62
CA PRO A 132 10.46 7.42 -27.30
C PRO A 132 10.31 7.72 -25.81
N ASP A 133 9.59 8.79 -25.49
CA ASP A 133 9.30 9.17 -24.11
C ASP A 133 8.45 8.07 -23.45
N LEU A 134 8.96 7.53 -22.35
CA LEU A 134 8.31 6.48 -21.58
C LEU A 134 7.58 7.09 -20.39
N GLU A 135 6.27 6.85 -20.32
CA GLU A 135 5.41 7.22 -19.20
C GLU A 135 5.12 5.99 -18.34
N THR A 136 5.26 6.13 -17.02
CA THR A 136 4.86 5.09 -16.06
C THR A 136 3.65 5.56 -15.27
N LEU A 137 2.54 4.83 -15.40
CA LEU A 137 1.33 5.03 -14.60
C LEU A 137 1.29 4.02 -13.47
N THR A 138 1.08 4.48 -12.24
CA THR A 138 1.00 3.61 -11.06
C THR A 138 -0.38 3.69 -10.41
N ALA A 139 -0.91 2.54 -10.01
CA ALA A 139 -2.12 2.42 -9.20
C ALA A 139 -1.84 1.53 -7.97
N LYS A 140 -2.51 1.85 -6.86
CA LYS A 140 -2.48 1.05 -5.63
C LYS A 140 -3.91 0.69 -5.26
N PHE A 141 -4.14 -0.59 -4.96
CA PHE A 141 -5.41 -1.05 -4.39
C PHE A 141 -5.16 -1.54 -2.98
N HIS A 142 -5.71 -0.83 -2.00
CA HIS A 142 -5.61 -1.19 -0.58
C HIS A 142 -6.85 -1.95 -0.14
N PHE A 143 -6.66 -3.19 0.30
CA PHE A 143 -7.66 -4.01 0.97
C PHE A 143 -7.33 -4.02 2.45
N VAL A 144 -8.08 -3.22 3.21
CA VAL A 144 -7.81 -2.96 4.63
C VAL A 144 -8.82 -3.70 5.49
N ASP A 145 -8.31 -4.50 6.42
CA ASP A 145 -9.06 -5.15 7.50
C ASP A 145 -8.66 -4.48 8.82
N LEU A 146 -9.57 -3.71 9.42
CA LEU A 146 -9.30 -2.94 10.61
C LEU A 146 -9.59 -3.77 11.88
N ALA A 147 -8.77 -3.58 12.90
CA ALA A 147 -9.00 -4.13 14.23
C ALA A 147 -10.34 -3.68 14.82
N GLY A 148 -10.81 -4.40 15.84
CA GLY A 148 -12.02 -4.08 16.56
C GLY A 148 -11.94 -2.73 17.27
N SER A 149 -13.09 -2.03 17.33
CA SER A 149 -13.24 -0.72 17.96
C SER A 149 -13.79 -0.79 19.39
N GLU A 150 -13.70 -1.96 20.03
CA GLU A 150 -14.27 -2.17 21.35
C GLU A 150 -13.63 -1.29 22.43
N ARG A 151 -14.50 -0.70 23.25
CA ARG A 151 -14.07 0.16 24.36
C ARG A 151 -13.41 -0.68 25.45
N LEU A 152 -12.18 -0.30 25.81
CA LEU A 152 -11.40 -0.95 26.87
C LEU A 152 -12.19 -1.17 28.17
N LYS A 153 -13.02 -0.20 28.59
CA LYS A 153 -13.87 -0.29 29.79
C LYS A 153 -14.81 -1.51 29.81
N ARG A 154 -15.18 -2.06 28.65
CA ARG A 154 -16.04 -3.26 28.54
C ARG A 154 -15.26 -4.57 28.58
N THR A 155 -13.94 -4.52 28.44
CA THR A 155 -13.08 -5.71 28.31
C THR A 155 -12.53 -6.21 29.64
N GLY A 156 -12.52 -5.36 30.68
CA GLY A 156 -11.90 -5.68 31.98
C GLY A 156 -10.38 -5.92 31.90
N ALA A 157 -9.74 -5.60 30.77
CA ALA A 157 -8.31 -5.84 30.57
C ALA A 157 -7.44 -4.92 31.44
N THR A 158 -6.40 -5.49 32.04
CA THR A 158 -5.42 -4.79 32.89
C THR A 158 -4.00 -5.00 32.37
N GLY A 159 -3.05 -4.16 32.82
CA GLY A 159 -1.64 -4.28 32.45
C GLY A 159 -1.37 -4.11 30.95
N ASP A 160 -0.61 -5.02 30.35
CA ASP A 160 -0.19 -4.90 28.95
C ASP A 160 -1.35 -5.06 27.95
N ARG A 161 -2.38 -5.85 28.30
CA ARG A 161 -3.61 -5.94 27.49
C ARG A 161 -4.38 -4.62 27.46
N ALA A 162 -4.26 -3.80 28.50
CA ALA A 162 -4.85 -2.46 28.50
C ALA A 162 -4.07 -1.51 27.59
N LYS A 163 -2.73 -1.55 27.63
CA LYS A 163 -1.87 -0.74 26.74
C LYS A 163 -2.11 -1.09 25.27
N GLU A 164 -2.20 -2.38 24.97
CA GLU A 164 -2.52 -2.91 23.63
C GLU A 164 -3.88 -2.37 23.15
N GLY A 165 -4.93 -2.51 23.96
CA GLY A 165 -6.26 -1.99 23.64
C GLY A 165 -6.30 -0.47 23.46
N ILE A 166 -5.44 0.28 24.16
CA ILE A 166 -5.28 1.73 23.95
C ILE A 166 -4.61 2.01 22.60
N SER A 167 -3.54 1.28 22.26
CA SER A 167 -2.82 1.46 20.99
C SER A 167 -3.72 1.21 19.77
N ILE A 168 -4.51 0.14 19.80
CA ILE A 168 -5.48 -0.20 18.74
C ILE A 168 -6.51 0.91 18.56
N ASN A 169 -7.11 1.34 19.68
CA ASN A 169 -8.11 2.40 19.67
C ASN A 169 -7.50 3.76 19.26
N CYS A 170 -6.21 3.99 19.52
CA CYS A 170 -5.50 5.19 19.08
C CYS A 170 -5.39 5.24 17.55
N GLY A 171 -5.04 4.14 16.89
CA GLY A 171 -5.00 4.06 15.42
C GLY A 171 -6.36 4.32 14.77
N LEU A 172 -7.43 3.72 15.32
CA LEU A 172 -8.80 3.95 14.84
C LEU A 172 -9.30 5.38 15.11
N LEU A 173 -8.95 5.96 16.26
CA LEU A 173 -9.28 7.35 16.59
C LEU A 173 -8.57 8.32 15.65
N ALA A 174 -7.27 8.11 15.40
CA ALA A 174 -6.50 8.91 14.45
C ALA A 174 -7.12 8.86 13.05
N LEU A 175 -7.54 7.67 12.59
CA LEU A 175 -8.25 7.51 11.32
C LEU A 175 -9.56 8.32 11.30
N GLY A 176 -10.36 8.24 12.37
CA GLY A 176 -11.58 9.05 12.52
C GLY A 176 -11.32 10.56 12.48
N ASN A 177 -10.25 11.03 13.13
CA ASN A 177 -9.84 12.43 13.11
C ASN A 177 -9.43 12.89 11.70
N VAL A 178 -8.67 12.06 10.97
CA VAL A 178 -8.27 12.32 9.59
C VAL A 178 -9.49 12.44 8.68
N ILE A 179 -10.42 11.47 8.74
CA ILE A 179 -11.66 11.50 7.93
C ILE A 179 -12.49 12.73 8.27
N SER A 180 -12.63 13.07 9.55
CA SER A 180 -13.38 14.26 9.98
C SER A 180 -12.74 15.55 9.46
N ALA A 181 -11.41 15.65 9.50
CA ALA A 181 -10.69 16.81 8.99
C ALA A 181 -10.80 16.96 7.46
N LEU A 182 -10.81 15.84 6.71
CA LEU A 182 -11.01 15.84 5.26
C LEU A 182 -12.45 16.15 4.84
N GLY A 183 -13.42 15.71 5.64
CA GLY A 183 -14.85 15.93 5.37
C GLY A 183 -15.35 17.34 5.71
N ASP A 184 -14.62 18.08 6.57
CA ASP A 184 -14.99 19.43 6.97
C ASP A 184 -14.60 20.45 5.88
N VAL A 185 -15.54 20.72 4.98
CA VAL A 185 -15.38 21.65 3.84
C VAL A 185 -15.07 23.09 4.30
N THR A 186 -15.39 23.44 5.55
CA THR A 186 -15.13 24.77 6.12
C THR A 186 -13.68 24.94 6.58
N LYS A 187 -12.97 23.83 6.79
CA LYS A 187 -11.57 23.77 7.21
C LYS A 187 -10.62 23.38 6.08
N LYS A 188 -10.99 23.66 4.83
CA LYS A 188 -10.09 23.49 3.68
C LYS A 188 -8.76 24.22 3.95
N GLY A 189 -7.67 23.46 4.07
CA GLY A 189 -6.34 23.97 4.40
C GLY A 189 -5.89 23.78 5.86
N SER A 190 -6.73 23.20 6.74
CA SER A 190 -6.31 22.79 8.07
C SER A 190 -5.37 21.58 8.01
N HIS A 191 -4.39 21.53 8.91
CA HIS A 191 -3.45 20.41 8.99
C HIS A 191 -4.18 19.10 9.34
N VAL A 192 -4.07 18.11 8.45
CA VAL A 192 -4.65 16.77 8.65
C VAL A 192 -3.63 15.89 9.40
N PRO A 193 -3.98 15.31 10.56
CA PRO A 193 -3.03 14.67 11.47
C PRO A 193 -2.69 13.23 11.04
N TYR A 194 -2.22 13.02 9.81
CA TYR A 194 -1.84 11.68 9.32
C TYR A 194 -0.70 11.03 10.12
N ARG A 195 0.09 11.84 10.85
CA ARG A 195 1.26 11.39 11.62
C ARG A 195 0.93 10.80 13.00
N ASP A 196 -0.32 10.92 13.45
CA ASP A 196 -0.72 10.46 14.79
C ASP A 196 -0.70 8.93 14.94
N SER A 197 -0.81 8.19 13.83
CA SER A 197 -0.64 6.73 13.80
C SER A 197 0.08 6.30 12.53
N LYS A 198 0.80 5.17 12.59
CA LYS A 198 1.32 4.52 11.38
C LYS A 198 0.21 4.08 10.44
N LEU A 199 -0.99 3.76 10.94
CA LEU A 199 -2.14 3.41 10.11
C LEU A 199 -2.50 4.57 9.17
N THR A 200 -2.67 5.76 9.72
CA THR A 200 -3.03 6.97 8.95
C THR A 200 -1.89 7.42 8.04
N ARG A 201 -0.62 7.22 8.44
CA ARG A 201 0.52 7.45 7.52
C ARG A 201 0.52 6.48 6.35
N LEU A 202 0.21 5.20 6.57
CA LEU A 202 0.20 4.19 5.51
C LEU A 202 -0.89 4.43 4.47
N LEU A 203 -1.97 5.11 4.87
CA LEU A 203 -3.13 5.42 4.03
C LEU A 203 -3.19 6.89 3.59
N GLN A 204 -2.11 7.66 3.82
CA GLN A 204 -2.11 9.11 3.58
C GLN A 204 -2.27 9.48 2.09
N ASP A 205 -1.78 8.65 1.17
CA ASP A 205 -1.88 8.85 -0.28
C ASP A 205 -3.02 8.08 -0.92
N SER A 206 -4.02 7.66 -0.13
CA SER A 206 -5.25 6.98 -0.57
C SER A 206 -6.38 7.94 -0.92
#